data_AF-I0ZAQ1-F1
#
_entry.id   AF-I0ZAQ1-F1
#
_cell.length_a   1.000
_cell.length_b   1.000
_cell.length_c   1.000
_cell.angle_alpha   90.00
_cell.angle_beta   90.00
_cell.angle_gamma   90.00
#
_symmetry.space_group_name_H-M   'P 1'
#
loop_
_entity.id
_entity.type
_entity.pdbx_description
1 polymer ?
#
loop_
_entity_poly.entity_id
_entity_poly.type
_entity_poly.pdbx_seq_one_letter_code
_entity_poly.pdbx_strand_id
1 'polypeptide(L)'
;LAQSGLFWWKKKHKRSYELVTLLGLWIVPAVISFHFRFWRFLGVWTIYSGITLYMLSLCSVGRMERSTPRRVYKWFSSIYMLSVGLGVLGYVLMAVVGSLEVGGGGSQQLVPGLHGLCAMLLWYGLYFGVLGRDCAEVAADRMASLIGMQRQMAVSVRSCGICGGDLQDFGVVGNGASVQLGCKHCFHPDCIRGWTIVGKKDTCPTCLEKVDMRKIFAGRPWESRNLTWIQMLDSIRYLIVWNPVLLLAL
;
A
#
# COMPACT_ATOMS: atom_id res chain seq x y z
N LEU A 1 4.25 5.82 31.50
CA LEU A 1 3.81 4.41 31.52
C LEU A 1 3.26 3.94 30.16
N ALA A 2 2.33 4.70 29.55
CA ALA A 2 1.73 4.34 28.26
C ALA A 2 2.75 4.18 27.10
N GLN A 3 3.69 5.12 26.94
CA GLN A 3 4.73 5.03 25.90
C GLN A 3 5.68 3.82 26.07
N SER A 4 6.03 3.49 27.31
CA SER A 4 6.88 2.34 27.66
C SER A 4 6.16 1.01 27.37
N GLY A 5 4.87 0.93 27.69
CA GLY A 5 4.02 -0.23 27.38
C GLY A 5 3.87 -0.46 25.88
N LEU A 6 3.74 0.62 25.11
CA LEU A 6 3.71 0.61 23.64
C LEU A 6 4.98 0.03 23.03
N PHE A 7 6.15 0.46 23.51
CA PHE A 7 7.43 -0.05 23.06
C PHE A 7 7.58 -1.55 23.36
N TRP A 8 7.18 -1.97 24.55
CA TRP A 8 7.26 -3.36 24.97
C TRP A 8 6.29 -4.26 24.19
N TRP A 9 5.07 -3.77 23.91
CA TRP A 9 4.09 -4.47 23.10
C TRP A 9 4.57 -4.66 21.65
N LYS A 10 5.16 -3.62 21.05
CA LYS A 10 5.77 -3.71 19.70
C LYS A 10 6.87 -4.78 19.65
N LYS A 11 7.67 -4.92 20.71
CA LYS A 11 8.75 -5.91 20.80
C LYS A 11 8.24 -7.34 21.00
N LYS A 12 7.22 -7.53 21.85
CA LYS A 12 6.74 -8.86 22.25
C LYS A 12 5.65 -9.43 21.33
N HIS A 13 4.76 -8.58 20.82
CA HIS A 13 3.64 -8.99 19.95
C HIS A 13 3.51 -8.08 18.73
N LYS A 14 4.50 -8.16 17.82
CA LYS A 14 4.58 -7.35 16.60
C LYS A 14 3.30 -7.44 15.73
N ARG A 15 2.77 -8.65 15.53
CA ARG A 15 1.59 -8.88 14.66
C ARG A 15 0.31 -8.23 15.20
N SER A 16 0.06 -8.32 16.51
CA SER A 16 -1.10 -7.65 17.11
C SER A 16 -0.92 -6.14 17.11
N TYR A 17 0.30 -5.65 17.33
CA TYR A 17 0.60 -4.23 17.28
C TYR A 17 0.33 -3.64 15.88
N GLU A 18 0.78 -4.33 14.83
CA GLU A 18 0.55 -3.91 13.44
C GLU A 18 -0.95 -3.91 13.08
N LEU A 19 -1.70 -4.93 13.47
CA LEU A 19 -3.16 -4.99 13.25
C LEU A 19 -3.91 -3.87 13.99
N VAL A 20 -3.58 -3.64 15.27
CA VAL A 20 -4.22 -2.58 16.05
C VAL A 20 -3.87 -1.21 15.48
N THR A 21 -2.62 -1.02 15.04
CA THR A 21 -2.23 0.25 14.44
C THR A 21 -2.91 0.47 13.08
N LEU A 22 -3.09 -0.58 12.28
CA LEU A 22 -3.86 -0.51 11.02
C LEU A 22 -5.34 -0.14 11.28
N LEU A 23 -5.98 -0.80 12.25
CA LEU A 23 -7.36 -0.48 12.63
C LEU A 23 -7.48 0.94 13.18
N GLY A 24 -6.51 1.37 14.01
CA GLY A 24 -6.43 2.73 14.51
C GLY A 24 -6.30 3.75 13.38
N LEU A 25 -5.45 3.49 12.38
CA LEU A 25 -5.28 4.35 11.21
C LEU A 25 -6.58 4.49 10.40
N TRP A 26 -7.42 3.46 10.43
CA TRP A 26 -8.70 3.46 9.73
C TRP A 26 -9.79 4.20 10.49
N ILE A 27 -9.92 3.93 11.80
CA ILE A 27 -11.03 4.38 12.64
C ILE A 27 -10.80 5.80 13.17
N VAL A 28 -9.59 6.13 13.65
CA VAL A 28 -9.32 7.40 14.34
C VAL A 28 -9.64 8.61 13.45
N PRO A 29 -9.16 8.70 12.19
CA PRO A 29 -9.49 9.83 11.31
C PRO A 29 -10.97 9.90 10.94
N ALA A 30 -11.66 8.76 10.83
CA ALA A 30 -13.10 8.72 10.56
C ALA A 30 -13.92 9.25 11.74
N VAL A 31 -13.59 8.83 12.97
CA VAL A 31 -14.25 9.30 14.20
C VAL A 31 -14.03 10.81 14.38
N ILE A 32 -12.79 11.29 14.24
CA ILE A 32 -12.48 12.71 14.31
C ILE A 32 -13.27 13.47 13.23
N SER A 33 -13.28 12.98 11.99
CA SER A 33 -14.00 13.63 10.88
C SER A 33 -15.51 13.68 11.09
N PHE A 34 -16.09 12.68 11.76
CA PHE A 34 -17.50 12.68 12.14
C PHE A 34 -17.80 13.75 13.20
N HIS A 35 -16.98 13.87 14.23
CA HIS A 35 -17.12 14.91 15.26
C HIS A 35 -17.04 16.33 14.67
N PHE A 36 -16.09 16.56 13.77
CA PHE A 36 -15.91 17.87 13.10
C PHE A 36 -16.81 18.07 11.86
N ARG A 37 -17.72 17.13 11.57
CA ARG A 37 -18.65 17.16 10.42
C ARG A 37 -17.99 17.35 9.05
N PHE A 38 -16.81 16.76 8.85
CA PHE A 38 -16.12 16.75 7.56
C PHE A 38 -16.71 15.69 6.60
N TRP A 39 -17.93 15.95 6.10
CA TRP A 39 -18.68 15.02 5.23
C TRP A 39 -17.93 14.62 3.96
N ARG A 40 -17.15 15.52 3.37
CA ARG A 40 -16.35 15.23 2.16
C ARG A 40 -15.35 14.11 2.39
N PHE A 41 -14.62 14.16 3.51
CA PHE A 41 -13.66 13.12 3.88
C PHE A 41 -14.37 11.79 4.14
N LEU A 42 -15.48 11.81 4.89
CA LEU A 42 -16.27 10.60 5.17
C LEU A 42 -16.78 9.94 3.88
N GLY A 43 -17.22 10.72 2.89
CA GLY A 43 -17.65 10.19 1.58
C GLY A 43 -16.51 9.47 0.85
N VAL A 44 -15.35 10.11 0.73
CA VAL A 44 -14.17 9.48 0.07
C VAL A 44 -13.68 8.27 0.87
N TRP A 45 -13.62 8.40 2.19
CA TRP A 45 -13.19 7.34 3.10
C TRP A 45 -14.09 6.11 3.04
N THR A 46 -15.42 6.29 3.01
CA THR A 46 -16.37 5.15 2.92
C THR A 46 -16.25 4.41 1.60
N ILE A 47 -16.16 5.11 0.47
CA ILE A 47 -15.95 4.50 -0.85
C ILE A 47 -14.63 3.73 -0.88
N TYR A 48 -13.55 4.38 -0.45
CA TYR A 48 -12.23 3.76 -0.39
C TYR A 48 -12.21 2.50 0.50
N SER A 49 -12.82 2.60 1.68
CA SER A 49 -12.85 1.52 2.67
C SER A 49 -13.71 0.35 2.20
N GLY A 50 -14.87 0.62 1.58
CA GLY A 50 -15.73 -0.41 1.01
C GLY A 50 -15.03 -1.21 -0.09
N ILE A 51 -14.37 -0.53 -1.04
CA ILE A 51 -13.61 -1.21 -2.10
C ILE A 51 -12.43 -1.99 -1.53
N THR A 52 -11.68 -1.38 -0.59
CA THR A 52 -10.49 -2.03 0.00
C THR A 52 -10.87 -3.25 0.84
N LEU A 53 -11.95 -3.18 1.63
CA LEU A 53 -12.50 -4.33 2.36
C LEU A 53 -12.94 -5.44 1.42
N TYR A 54 -13.61 -5.10 0.33
CA TYR A 54 -14.00 -6.07 -0.68
C TYR A 54 -12.78 -6.77 -1.28
N MET A 55 -11.73 -6.03 -1.65
CA MET A 55 -10.48 -6.62 -2.14
C MET A 55 -9.83 -7.54 -1.10
N LEU A 56 -9.81 -7.14 0.18
CA LEU A 56 -9.27 -7.97 1.27
C LEU A 56 -10.10 -9.24 1.52
N SER A 57 -11.42 -9.16 1.36
CA SER A 57 -12.30 -10.34 1.47
C SER A 57 -12.02 -11.35 0.37
N LEU A 58 -11.78 -10.89 -0.87
CA LEU A 58 -11.40 -11.77 -1.98
C LEU A 58 -10.09 -12.51 -1.71
N CYS A 59 -9.12 -11.87 -1.04
CA CYS A 59 -7.88 -12.49 -0.59
C CYS A 59 -8.05 -13.45 0.60
N SER A 60 -9.22 -13.51 1.22
CA SER A 60 -9.48 -14.32 2.42
C SER A 60 -10.33 -15.57 2.11
N VAL A 61 -10.98 -15.63 0.95
CA VAL A 61 -11.75 -16.80 0.51
C VAL A 61 -10.80 -17.94 0.14
N GLY A 62 -11.05 -19.14 0.67
CA GLY A 62 -10.08 -20.25 0.71
C GLY A 62 -9.49 -20.70 -0.65
N ARG A 63 -10.23 -20.55 -1.76
CA ARG A 63 -9.69 -20.73 -3.12
C ARG A 63 -9.78 -19.42 -3.88
N MET A 64 -8.63 -18.81 -4.16
CA MET A 64 -8.58 -17.58 -4.93
C MET A 64 -8.87 -17.87 -6.40
N GLU A 65 -9.84 -17.14 -6.96
CA GLU A 65 -10.06 -17.12 -8.39
C GLU A 65 -8.83 -16.54 -9.10
N ARG A 66 -8.53 -17.04 -10.30
CA ARG A 66 -7.32 -16.71 -11.05
C ARG A 66 -7.18 -15.21 -11.36
N SER A 67 -8.29 -14.50 -11.50
CA SER A 67 -8.31 -13.06 -11.77
C SER A 67 -8.01 -12.21 -10.52
N THR A 68 -8.14 -12.77 -9.32
CA THR A 68 -8.13 -12.04 -8.03
C THR A 68 -6.81 -11.32 -7.76
N PRO A 69 -5.63 -11.97 -7.81
CA PRO A 69 -4.37 -11.29 -7.49
C PRO A 69 -4.11 -10.10 -8.40
N ARG A 70 -4.45 -10.24 -9.69
CA ARG A 70 -4.30 -9.16 -10.69
C ARG A 70 -5.18 -7.97 -10.36
N ARG A 71 -6.45 -8.20 -9.98
CA ARG A 71 -7.40 -7.14 -9.58
C ARG A 71 -6.91 -6.40 -8.33
N VAL A 72 -6.49 -7.16 -7.32
CA VAL A 72 -5.99 -6.63 -6.04
C VAL A 72 -4.74 -5.78 -6.24
N TYR A 73 -3.74 -6.30 -6.96
CA TYR A 73 -2.51 -5.56 -7.23
C TYR A 73 -2.76 -4.30 -8.07
N LYS A 74 -3.66 -4.37 -9.07
CA LYS A 74 -4.03 -3.20 -9.88
C LYS A 74 -4.69 -2.13 -9.01
N TRP A 75 -5.64 -2.49 -8.15
CA TRP A 75 -6.29 -1.57 -7.21
C TRP A 75 -5.26 -0.85 -6.32
N PHE A 76 -4.41 -1.60 -5.62
CA PHE A 76 -3.43 -1.01 -4.71
C PHE A 76 -2.36 -0.19 -5.45
N SER A 77 -1.95 -0.60 -6.65
CA SER A 77 -1.03 0.18 -7.49
C SER A 77 -1.67 1.50 -7.95
N SER A 78 -2.96 1.50 -8.30
CA SER A 78 -3.68 2.71 -8.68
C SER A 78 -3.83 3.67 -7.50
N ILE A 79 -4.20 3.17 -6.32
CA ILE A 79 -4.27 3.98 -5.09
C ILE A 79 -2.90 4.58 -4.76
N TYR A 80 -1.84 3.81 -4.85
CA TYR A 80 -0.48 4.30 -4.62
C TYR A 80 -0.13 5.45 -5.57
N MET A 81 -0.34 5.28 -6.88
CA MET A 81 -0.04 6.31 -7.88
C MET A 81 -0.86 7.59 -7.67
N LEU A 82 -2.15 7.45 -7.36
CA LEU A 82 -3.02 8.58 -7.03
C LEU A 82 -2.56 9.30 -5.76
N SER A 83 -2.24 8.55 -4.71
CA SER A 83 -1.81 9.09 -3.42
C SER A 83 -0.49 9.85 -3.53
N VAL A 84 0.47 9.30 -4.27
CA VAL A 84 1.75 9.97 -4.56
C VAL A 84 1.51 11.22 -5.41
N GLY A 85 0.68 11.13 -6.47
CA GLY A 85 0.34 12.27 -7.31
C GLY A 85 -0.29 13.42 -6.52
N LEU A 86 -1.28 13.13 -5.68
CA LEU A 86 -1.94 14.10 -4.81
C LEU A 86 -0.98 14.68 -3.76
N GLY A 87 -0.14 13.85 -3.14
CA GLY A 87 0.83 14.29 -2.14
C GLY A 87 1.90 15.21 -2.71
N VAL A 88 2.47 14.86 -3.87
CA VAL A 88 3.45 15.70 -4.58
C VAL A 88 2.80 17.00 -5.06
N LEU A 89 1.60 16.93 -5.64
CA LEU A 89 0.86 18.11 -6.07
C LEU A 89 0.60 19.07 -4.89
N GLY A 90 0.09 18.54 -3.76
CA GLY A 90 -0.15 19.32 -2.55
C GLY A 90 1.12 19.96 -2.01
N TYR A 91 2.25 19.23 -2.00
CA TYR A 91 3.55 19.75 -1.55
C TYR A 91 4.07 20.87 -2.45
N VAL A 92 4.04 20.67 -3.77
CA VAL A 92 4.50 21.68 -4.74
C VAL A 92 3.64 22.94 -4.65
N LEU A 93 2.32 22.79 -4.60
CA LEU A 93 1.41 23.94 -4.46
C LEU A 93 1.67 24.68 -3.14
N MET A 94 1.86 23.98 -2.03
CA MET A 94 2.20 24.59 -0.74
C MET A 94 3.51 25.38 -0.81
N ALA A 95 4.54 24.84 -1.45
CA ALA A 95 5.83 25.52 -1.64
C ALA A 95 5.70 26.77 -2.54
N VAL A 96 4.89 26.71 -3.59
CA VAL A 96 4.62 27.85 -4.48
C VAL A 96 3.82 28.93 -3.77
N VAL A 97 2.80 28.57 -2.99
CA VAL A 97 2.02 29.55 -2.22
C VAL A 97 2.91 30.23 -1.17
N GLY A 98 3.72 29.46 -0.44
CA GLY A 98 4.63 30.02 0.57
C GLY A 98 5.71 30.94 -0.03
N SER A 99 6.23 30.64 -1.23
CA SER A 99 7.23 31.51 -1.87
C SER A 99 6.63 32.84 -2.38
N LEU A 100 5.37 32.82 -2.84
CA LEU A 100 4.64 34.03 -3.25
C LEU A 100 4.34 34.98 -2.08
N GLU A 101 4.15 34.44 -0.87
CA GLU A 101 3.97 35.23 0.36
C GLU A 101 5.27 35.93 0.80
N VAL A 102 6.40 35.21 0.76
CA VAL A 102 7.71 35.76 1.15
C VAL A 102 8.22 36.79 0.14
N GLY A 103 7.88 36.65 -1.14
CA GLY A 103 8.29 37.57 -2.21
C GLY A 103 7.49 38.87 -2.33
N GLY A 104 6.52 39.13 -1.43
CA GLY A 104 5.74 40.37 -1.39
C GLY A 104 4.68 40.55 -2.49
N GLY A 105 4.43 39.53 -3.33
CA GLY A 105 3.51 39.61 -4.47
C GLY A 105 2.09 39.09 -4.24
N GLY A 106 1.82 38.44 -3.11
CA GLY A 106 0.51 37.82 -2.82
C GLY A 106 -0.40 38.70 -1.95
N SER A 107 -1.63 38.98 -2.42
CA SER A 107 -2.66 39.60 -1.59
C SER A 107 -3.08 38.62 -0.46
N GLN A 108 -2.92 39.01 0.80
CA GLN A 108 -3.24 38.19 2.00
C GLN A 108 -4.67 37.63 2.05
N GLN A 109 -5.57 38.09 1.18
CA GLN A 109 -6.99 37.71 1.14
C GLN A 109 -7.32 36.54 0.19
N LEU A 110 -6.54 36.28 -0.86
CA LEU A 110 -6.76 35.15 -1.80
C LEU A 110 -6.15 33.82 -1.31
N VAL A 111 -5.25 33.94 -0.35
CA VAL A 111 -4.30 32.91 0.08
C VAL A 111 -4.86 31.91 1.13
N PRO A 112 -5.82 32.26 2.03
CA PRO A 112 -6.31 31.31 3.05
C PRO A 112 -7.00 30.07 2.48
N GLY A 113 -7.80 30.24 1.42
CA GLY A 113 -8.49 29.13 0.76
C GLY A 113 -7.54 28.18 0.02
N LEU A 114 -6.48 28.74 -0.56
CA LEU A 114 -5.47 27.98 -1.30
C LEU A 114 -4.59 27.15 -0.36
N HIS A 115 -4.18 27.71 0.79
CA HIS A 115 -3.47 26.95 1.84
C HIS A 115 -4.28 25.77 2.34
N GLY A 116 -5.59 25.98 2.59
CA GLY A 116 -6.50 24.91 2.98
C GLY A 116 -6.56 23.80 1.95
N LEU A 117 -6.67 24.15 0.65
CA LEU A 117 -6.66 23.16 -0.43
C LEU A 117 -5.32 22.41 -0.53
N CYS A 118 -4.18 23.09 -0.42
CA CYS A 118 -2.86 22.48 -0.46
C CYS A 118 -2.67 21.48 0.68
N ALA A 119 -3.02 21.89 1.91
CA ALA A 119 -2.98 21.03 3.08
C ALA A 119 -3.94 19.84 2.95
N MET A 120 -5.14 20.02 2.38
CA MET A 120 -6.06 18.92 2.13
C MET A 120 -5.51 17.92 1.11
N LEU A 121 -4.96 18.38 -0.02
CA LEU A 121 -4.37 17.48 -1.04
C LEU A 121 -3.21 16.67 -0.46
N LEU A 122 -2.33 17.33 0.30
CA LEU A 122 -1.20 16.71 0.97
C LEU A 122 -1.68 15.69 2.02
N TRP A 123 -2.66 16.05 2.84
CA TRP A 123 -3.25 15.14 3.83
C TRP A 123 -3.88 13.91 3.17
N TYR A 124 -4.67 14.08 2.11
CA TYR A 124 -5.32 12.96 1.41
C TYR A 124 -4.27 12.04 0.78
N GLY A 125 -3.25 12.61 0.12
CA GLY A 125 -2.16 11.84 -0.47
C GLY A 125 -1.38 11.03 0.57
N LEU A 126 -1.02 11.65 1.71
CA LEU A 126 -0.32 10.94 2.77
C LEU A 126 -1.20 9.89 3.46
N TYR A 127 -2.44 10.24 3.81
CA TYR A 127 -3.34 9.36 4.55
C TYR A 127 -3.69 8.09 3.76
N PHE A 128 -4.24 8.25 2.55
CA PHE A 128 -4.60 7.11 1.70
C PHE A 128 -3.36 6.37 1.17
N GLY A 129 -2.21 7.05 1.06
CA GLY A 129 -0.94 6.43 0.72
C GLY A 129 -0.43 5.49 1.82
N VAL A 130 -0.44 5.91 3.09
CA VAL A 130 -0.05 5.07 4.23
C VAL A 130 -1.04 3.90 4.39
N LEU A 131 -2.34 4.21 4.41
CA LEU A 131 -3.38 3.20 4.61
C LEU A 131 -3.40 2.17 3.48
N GLY A 132 -3.32 2.62 2.22
CA GLY A 132 -3.28 1.74 1.06
C GLY A 132 -2.07 0.82 1.06
N ARG A 133 -0.91 1.31 1.49
CA ARG A 133 0.29 0.48 1.61
C ARG A 133 0.13 -0.62 2.66
N ASP A 134 -0.35 -0.29 3.86
CA ASP A 134 -0.51 -1.26 4.95
C ASP A 134 -1.60 -2.30 4.60
N CYS A 135 -2.70 -1.88 3.99
CA CYS A 135 -3.72 -2.80 3.47
C CYS A 135 -3.17 -3.72 2.37
N ALA A 136 -2.31 -3.21 1.48
CA ALA A 136 -1.73 -4.00 0.41
C ALA A 136 -0.77 -5.08 0.95
N GLU A 137 -0.03 -4.77 2.02
CA GLU A 137 0.82 -5.74 2.72
C GLU A 137 -0.01 -6.86 3.35
N VAL A 138 -1.11 -6.52 4.04
CA VAL A 138 -2.05 -7.52 4.58
C VAL A 138 -2.65 -8.37 3.47
N ALA A 139 -3.10 -7.76 2.36
CA ALA A 139 -3.65 -8.48 1.22
C ALA A 139 -2.64 -9.47 0.64
N ALA A 140 -1.40 -9.03 0.45
CA ALA A 140 -0.35 -9.87 -0.10
C ALA A 140 0.07 -11.01 0.84
N ASP A 141 0.11 -10.79 2.16
CA ASP A 141 0.33 -11.84 3.15
C ASP A 141 -0.79 -12.90 3.14
N ARG A 142 -2.04 -12.47 3.00
CA ARG A 142 -3.19 -13.39 2.88
C ARG A 142 -3.10 -14.22 1.61
N MET A 143 -2.86 -13.58 0.46
CA MET A 143 -2.66 -14.29 -0.81
C MET A 143 -1.48 -15.27 -0.75
N ALA A 144 -0.37 -14.87 -0.11
CA ALA A 144 0.78 -15.74 0.11
C ALA A 144 0.47 -16.98 0.93
N SER A 145 -0.32 -16.82 2.01
CA SER A 145 -0.74 -17.96 2.83
C SER A 145 -1.63 -18.94 2.07
N LEU A 146 -2.53 -18.44 1.22
CA LEU A 146 -3.42 -19.27 0.40
C LEU A 146 -2.66 -20.02 -0.70
N ILE A 147 -1.76 -19.35 -1.41
CA ILE A 147 -0.87 -19.98 -2.41
C ILE A 147 0.01 -21.04 -1.73
N GLY A 148 0.55 -20.71 -0.55
CA GLY A 148 1.33 -21.64 0.27
C GLY A 148 0.58 -22.91 0.65
N MET A 149 -0.73 -22.81 0.94
CA MET A 149 -1.59 -23.98 1.22
C MET A 149 -1.95 -24.77 -0.06
N GLN A 150 -2.08 -24.11 -1.21
CA GLN A 150 -2.35 -24.77 -2.50
C GLN A 150 -1.16 -25.56 -3.05
N ARG A 151 0.06 -25.38 -2.52
CA ARG A 151 1.28 -26.15 -2.89
C ARG A 151 1.14 -27.68 -2.77
N GLN A 152 0.16 -28.19 -2.02
CA GLN A 152 -0.06 -29.63 -1.92
C GLN A 152 -0.72 -30.26 -3.17
N MET A 153 -1.12 -29.45 -4.17
CA MET A 153 -1.63 -29.96 -5.45
C MET A 153 -0.84 -29.37 -6.62
N ALA A 154 -0.08 -30.24 -7.29
CA ALA A 154 0.75 -30.05 -8.49
C ALA A 154 0.54 -28.74 -9.29
N VAL A 155 1.54 -27.85 -9.27
CA VAL A 155 1.62 -26.71 -10.20
C VAL A 155 2.04 -27.24 -11.57
N SER A 156 1.19 -27.07 -12.59
CA SER A 156 1.54 -27.43 -13.97
C SER A 156 2.47 -26.38 -14.58
N VAL A 157 3.43 -26.83 -15.41
CA VAL A 157 4.49 -25.99 -16.03
C VAL A 157 3.94 -24.82 -16.86
N ARG A 158 2.68 -24.92 -17.32
CA ARG A 158 2.00 -23.92 -18.16
C ARG A 158 1.13 -22.92 -17.40
N SER A 159 1.04 -23.04 -16.08
CA SER A 159 0.23 -22.15 -15.25
C SER A 159 1.08 -21.25 -14.36
N CYS A 160 0.65 -20.00 -14.18
CA CYS A 160 1.31 -19.08 -13.27
C CYS A 160 1.15 -19.56 -11.82
N GLY A 161 2.25 -19.76 -11.08
CA GLY A 161 2.19 -20.24 -9.69
C GLY A 161 1.57 -19.28 -8.66
N ILE A 162 1.13 -18.08 -9.06
CA ILE A 162 0.46 -17.09 -8.19
C ILE A 162 -1.03 -17.02 -8.49
N CYS A 163 -1.38 -16.85 -9.75
CA CYS A 163 -2.77 -16.66 -10.17
C CYS A 163 -3.39 -17.93 -10.76
N GLY A 164 -2.61 -18.98 -11.04
CA GLY A 164 -3.10 -20.21 -11.68
C GLY A 164 -3.61 -20.05 -13.11
N GLY A 165 -3.48 -18.87 -13.71
CA GLY A 165 -3.83 -18.61 -15.11
C GLY A 165 -2.79 -19.14 -16.08
N ASP A 166 -3.22 -19.42 -17.32
CA ASP A 166 -2.33 -19.93 -18.36
C ASP A 166 -1.29 -18.88 -18.76
N LEU A 167 -0.05 -19.34 -18.92
CA LEU A 167 1.05 -18.56 -19.45
C LEU A 167 1.02 -18.75 -20.97
N GLN A 168 0.70 -17.70 -21.74
CA GLN A 168 0.81 -17.79 -23.20
C GLN A 168 2.27 -18.01 -23.59
N ASP A 169 2.48 -18.97 -24.47
CA ASP A 169 3.79 -19.51 -24.84
C ASP A 169 4.75 -18.42 -25.37
N PHE A 170 6.04 -18.64 -25.10
CA PHE A 170 7.17 -17.93 -25.70
C PHE A 170 6.99 -17.81 -27.22
N GLY A 171 6.68 -16.63 -27.76
CA GLY A 171 6.60 -16.51 -29.23
C GLY A 171 6.25 -15.18 -29.87
N VAL A 172 5.60 -14.22 -29.20
CA VAL A 172 5.24 -12.95 -29.87
C VAL A 172 5.55 -11.75 -29.01
N VAL A 173 6.53 -10.98 -29.47
CA VAL A 173 6.91 -9.66 -28.97
C VAL A 173 5.69 -8.74 -29.09
N GLY A 174 5.10 -8.33 -27.97
CA GLY A 174 4.09 -7.27 -28.01
C GLY A 174 3.19 -7.10 -26.79
N ASN A 175 2.79 -8.17 -26.09
CA ASN A 175 1.94 -8.02 -24.90
C ASN A 175 1.87 -9.31 -24.08
N GLY A 176 2.48 -9.33 -22.89
CA GLY A 176 2.22 -10.37 -21.87
C GLY A 176 3.19 -11.56 -21.80
N ALA A 177 4.48 -11.38 -22.09
CA ALA A 177 5.49 -12.43 -21.92
C ALA A 177 5.58 -12.94 -20.47
N SER A 178 5.58 -14.25 -20.26
CA SER A 178 5.83 -14.88 -18.95
C SER A 178 7.27 -14.67 -18.47
N VAL A 179 7.48 -14.43 -17.18
CA VAL A 179 8.80 -14.31 -16.56
C VAL A 179 9.18 -15.63 -15.90
N GLN A 180 10.34 -16.18 -16.29
CA GLN A 180 10.93 -17.36 -15.67
C GLN A 180 12.00 -16.94 -14.64
N LEU A 181 11.91 -17.49 -13.43
CA LEU A 181 12.89 -17.27 -12.36
C LEU A 181 14.08 -18.23 -12.49
N GLY A 182 15.18 -17.97 -11.75
CA GLY A 182 16.35 -18.88 -11.70
C GLY A 182 16.02 -20.30 -11.25
N CYS A 183 14.99 -20.45 -10.41
CA CYS A 183 14.41 -21.73 -9.99
C CYS A 183 13.51 -22.42 -11.05
N LYS A 184 13.52 -21.93 -12.29
CA LYS A 184 12.74 -22.40 -13.45
C LYS A 184 11.21 -22.26 -13.38
N HIS A 185 10.64 -21.74 -12.28
CA HIS A 185 9.22 -21.45 -12.18
C HIS A 185 8.82 -20.20 -12.99
N CYS A 186 7.66 -20.27 -13.64
CA CYS A 186 7.16 -19.22 -14.54
C CYS A 186 5.95 -18.49 -13.94
N PHE A 187 5.89 -17.17 -14.15
CA PHE A 187 4.84 -16.30 -13.63
C PHE A 187 4.48 -15.20 -14.62
N HIS A 188 3.27 -14.61 -14.53
CA HIS A 188 3.01 -13.35 -15.23
C HIS A 188 3.84 -12.21 -14.62
N PRO A 189 4.35 -11.27 -15.42
CA PRO A 189 5.11 -10.11 -14.95
C PRO A 189 4.39 -9.35 -13.82
N ASP A 190 3.10 -9.10 -13.98
CA ASP A 190 2.30 -8.39 -12.98
C ASP A 190 2.13 -9.19 -11.68
N CYS A 191 2.04 -10.52 -11.77
CA CYS A 191 1.86 -11.38 -10.61
C CYS A 191 3.15 -11.44 -9.78
N ILE A 192 4.30 -11.70 -10.42
CA ILE A 192 5.58 -11.74 -9.73
C ILE A 192 5.99 -10.35 -9.21
N ARG A 193 5.65 -9.28 -9.94
CA ARG A 193 5.83 -7.90 -9.47
C ARG A 193 4.97 -7.60 -8.25
N GLY A 194 3.69 -7.97 -8.26
CA GLY A 194 2.82 -7.83 -7.10
C GLY A 194 3.35 -8.56 -5.87
N TRP A 195 3.81 -9.80 -6.06
CA TRP A 195 4.43 -10.60 -4.99
C TRP A 195 5.65 -9.93 -4.36
N THR A 196 6.57 -9.46 -5.22
CA THR A 196 7.87 -8.94 -4.80
C THR A 196 7.81 -7.52 -4.25
N ILE A 197 6.97 -6.67 -4.84
CA ILE A 197 6.83 -5.27 -4.46
C ILE A 197 5.76 -5.10 -3.39
N VAL A 198 4.52 -5.49 -3.71
CA VAL A 198 3.37 -5.26 -2.83
C VAL A 198 3.43 -6.18 -1.61
N GLY A 199 3.78 -7.45 -1.82
CA GLY A 199 3.96 -8.41 -0.72
C GLY A 199 5.30 -8.33 -0.01
N LYS A 200 6.24 -7.51 -0.51
CA LYS A 200 7.62 -7.41 0.00
C LYS A 200 8.30 -8.79 0.15
N LYS A 201 7.92 -9.78 -0.65
CA LYS A 201 8.49 -11.13 -0.60
C LYS A 201 9.65 -11.24 -1.58
N ASP A 202 10.81 -11.68 -1.12
CA ASP A 202 12.00 -11.89 -1.95
C ASP A 202 12.24 -13.38 -2.28
N THR A 203 11.19 -14.21 -2.17
CA THR A 203 11.24 -15.66 -2.38
C THR A 203 10.27 -16.09 -3.47
N CYS A 204 10.60 -17.18 -4.16
CA CYS A 204 9.73 -17.76 -5.18
C CYS A 204 8.45 -18.29 -4.51
N PRO A 205 7.25 -17.92 -5.01
CA PRO A 205 5.99 -18.44 -4.49
C PRO A 205 5.91 -19.99 -4.48
N THR A 206 6.58 -20.65 -5.44
CA THR A 206 6.45 -22.09 -5.64
C THR A 206 7.52 -22.91 -4.92
N CYS A 207 8.79 -22.49 -4.89
CA CYS A 207 9.89 -23.25 -4.24
C CYS A 207 10.50 -22.56 -3.02
N LEU A 208 10.12 -21.31 -2.71
CA LEU A 208 10.72 -20.46 -1.66
C LEU A 208 12.20 -20.13 -1.84
N GLU A 209 12.79 -20.49 -2.98
CA GLU A 209 14.14 -20.07 -3.33
C GLU A 209 14.20 -18.55 -3.44
N LYS A 210 15.27 -17.95 -2.92
CA LYS A 210 15.45 -16.50 -2.96
C LYS A 210 15.55 -16.03 -4.41
N VAL A 211 14.84 -14.96 -4.72
CA VAL A 211 14.73 -14.42 -6.08
C VAL A 211 15.69 -13.25 -6.25
N ASP A 212 16.47 -13.27 -7.33
CA ASP A 212 17.32 -12.15 -7.74
C ASP A 212 16.46 -10.98 -8.24
N MET A 213 16.06 -10.11 -7.30
CA MET A 213 15.24 -8.92 -7.55
C MET A 213 15.83 -8.04 -8.69
N ARG A 214 17.16 -7.93 -8.78
CA ARG A 214 17.84 -7.11 -9.79
C ARG A 214 17.51 -7.51 -11.23
N LYS A 215 17.33 -8.81 -11.50
CA LYS A 215 17.00 -9.31 -12.85
C LYS A 215 15.54 -9.05 -13.23
N ILE A 216 14.62 -9.08 -12.25
CA ILE A 216 13.19 -8.79 -12.47
C ILE A 216 12.97 -7.29 -12.68
N PHE A 217 13.71 -6.44 -11.97
CA PHE A 217 13.54 -4.98 -11.99
C PHE A 217 14.49 -4.24 -12.94
N ALA A 218 15.27 -4.96 -13.76
CA ALA A 218 16.23 -4.36 -14.69
C ALA A 218 15.61 -3.31 -15.62
N GLY A 219 14.31 -3.42 -15.93
CA GLY A 219 13.59 -2.45 -16.74
C GLY A 219 13.12 -1.17 -16.03
N ARG A 220 13.13 -1.11 -14.68
CA ARG A 220 12.69 0.06 -13.87
C ARG A 220 13.47 0.16 -12.54
N PRO A 221 14.71 0.66 -12.55
CA PRO A 221 15.62 0.67 -11.38
C PRO A 221 15.18 1.57 -10.21
N TRP A 222 14.18 2.42 -10.39
CA TRP A 222 13.70 3.39 -9.39
C TRP A 222 12.72 2.83 -8.34
N GLU A 223 12.39 1.54 -8.42
CA GLU A 223 11.46 0.87 -7.50
C GLU A 223 12.17 0.28 -6.26
N SER A 224 13.20 0.99 -5.77
CA SER A 224 13.98 0.57 -4.61
C SER A 224 13.21 0.73 -3.30
N ARG A 225 13.48 -0.19 -2.38
CA ARG A 225 12.97 -0.17 -1.00
C ARG A 225 13.63 0.98 -0.23
N ASN A 226 13.21 2.22 -0.46
CA ASN A 226 13.76 3.40 0.19
C ASN A 226 13.49 3.34 1.70
N LEU A 227 14.53 3.08 2.51
CA LEU A 227 14.43 2.92 3.96
C LEU A 227 13.88 4.19 4.65
N THR A 228 14.27 5.36 4.15
CA THR A 228 13.80 6.68 4.61
C THR A 228 12.29 6.85 4.45
N TRP A 229 11.74 6.38 3.33
CA TRP A 229 10.30 6.38 3.08
C TRP A 229 9.54 5.49 4.07
N ILE A 230 10.11 4.32 4.42
CA ILE A 230 9.51 3.42 5.42
C ILE A 230 9.49 4.09 6.79
N GLN A 231 10.60 4.70 7.21
CA GLN A 231 10.72 5.38 8.50
C GLN A 231 9.75 6.57 8.60
N MET A 232 9.62 7.38 7.54
CA MET A 232 8.70 8.50 7.50
C MET A 232 7.24 8.04 7.66
N LEU A 233 6.83 6.99 6.96
CA LEU A 233 5.48 6.45 7.07
C LEU A 233 5.20 5.84 8.46
N ASP A 234 6.19 5.21 9.08
CA ASP A 234 6.09 4.72 10.46
C ASP A 234 5.87 5.88 11.45
N SER A 235 6.54 7.01 11.25
CA SER A 235 6.33 8.24 12.04
C SER A 235 4.94 8.82 11.84
N ILE A 236 4.44 8.89 10.61
CA ILE A 236 3.07 9.36 10.31
C ILE A 236 2.03 8.46 10.98
N ARG A 237 2.23 7.13 10.91
CA ARG A 237 1.34 6.17 11.56
C ARG A 237 1.29 6.39 13.07
N TYR A 238 2.45 6.63 13.69
CA TYR A 238 2.52 6.94 15.11
C TYR A 238 1.80 8.24 15.46
N LEU A 239 2.00 9.30 14.67
CA LEU A 239 1.36 10.60 14.87
C LEU A 239 -0.16 10.53 14.77
N ILE A 240 -0.70 9.79 13.80
CA ILE A 240 -2.16 9.72 13.58
C ILE A 240 -2.84 8.85 14.64
N VAL A 241 -2.26 7.69 14.96
CA VAL A 241 -2.93 6.67 15.79
C VAL A 241 -2.62 6.85 17.26
N TRP A 242 -1.35 7.00 17.60
CA TRP A 242 -0.91 6.91 18.99
C TRP A 242 -0.86 8.27 19.67
N ASN A 243 -0.64 9.36 18.95
CA ASN A 243 -0.62 10.71 19.55
C ASN A 243 -1.97 11.07 20.23
N PRO A 244 -3.15 10.89 19.60
CA PRO A 244 -4.42 11.20 20.26
C PRO A 244 -4.69 10.29 21.46
N VAL A 245 -4.37 9.00 21.35
CA VAL A 245 -4.56 8.01 22.43
C VAL A 245 -3.66 8.34 23.62
N LEU A 246 -2.41 8.74 23.38
CA LEU A 246 -1.47 9.12 24.44
C LEU A 246 -1.89 10.42 25.12
N LEU A 247 -2.40 11.40 24.39
CA LEU A 247 -2.90 12.65 24.95
C LEU A 247 -4.17 12.47 25.80
N LEU A 248 -5.02 11.51 25.44
CA LEU A 248 -6.21 11.14 26.23
C LEU A 248 -5.89 10.23 27.42
N ALA A 249 -4.75 9.53 27.39
CA ALA A 249 -4.30 8.60 28.43
C ALA A 249 -3.29 9.24 29.41
N LEU A 250 -2.96 10.51 29.23
CA LEU A 250 -2.15 11.33 30.14
C LEU A 250 -3.07 12.12 31.08
#